data_AF-A0A954HYX9-F1
#
_entry.id   AF-A0A954HYX9-F1
#
_cell.length_a   1.000
_cell.length_b   1.000
_cell.length_c   1.000
_cell.angle_alpha   90.00
_cell.angle_beta   90.00
_cell.angle_gamma   90.00
#
_symmetry.space_group_name_H-M   'P 1'
#
loop_
_entity.id
_entity.type
_entity.pdbx_description
1 polymer ?
#
loop_
_entity_poly.entity_id
_entity_poly.type
_entity_poly.pdbx_seq_one_letter_code
_entity_poly.pdbx_strand_id
1 'polypeptide(L)'
;MADLIAPHGGLSEPVCCTVPAAEAADFSAQAQGLPQVPVSSADLSTVYRFGDGTLSPLTGPMNSEEYQRVLDEQVIVHHGKKYAWTIPLSFPVTSAVAKTLKEGETVALTNPSGDIVATLQINDVFPWDKCDYLKKVYRTGRIDHPGADMVLKG
;
A
#
# COMPACT_ATOMS: atom_id res chain seq x y z
N MET A 1 25.22 11.10 -22.29
CA MET A 1 24.31 10.86 -21.15
C MET A 1 24.32 9.37 -20.92
N ALA A 2 24.65 8.90 -19.71
CA ALA A 2 24.53 7.48 -19.41
C ALA A 2 23.04 7.13 -19.47
N ASP A 3 22.71 6.04 -20.18
CA ASP A 3 21.35 5.53 -20.23
C ASP A 3 20.88 5.22 -18.81
N LEU A 4 19.71 5.76 -18.44
CA LEU A 4 19.10 5.49 -17.14
C LEU A 4 18.76 3.99 -17.06
N ILE A 5 18.93 3.39 -15.88
CA ILE A 5 18.47 2.02 -15.65
C ILE A 5 16.95 1.94 -15.78
N ALA A 6 16.45 0.81 -16.25
CA ALA A 6 15.02 0.56 -16.33
C ALA A 6 14.39 0.52 -14.91
N PRO A 7 13.17 1.05 -14.73
CA PRO A 7 12.41 0.87 -13.49
C PRO A 7 12.21 -0.60 -13.12
N HIS A 8 12.02 -0.85 -11.83
CA HIS A 8 11.78 -2.18 -11.29
C HIS A 8 10.50 -2.81 -11.88
N GLY A 9 10.43 -4.13 -11.96
CA GLY A 9 9.28 -4.83 -12.57
C GLY A 9 9.37 -5.02 -14.09
N GLY A 10 10.51 -4.70 -14.71
CA GLY A 10 10.71 -4.86 -16.16
C GLY A 10 9.94 -3.82 -16.99
N LEU A 11 9.74 -2.64 -16.42
CA LEU A 11 9.02 -1.54 -17.04
C LEU A 11 9.95 -0.64 -17.85
N SER A 12 9.41 0.09 -18.83
CA SER A 12 10.11 1.15 -19.54
C SER A 12 10.02 2.50 -18.82
N GLU A 13 9.01 2.68 -17.97
CA GLU A 13 8.72 3.91 -17.23
C GLU A 13 8.11 3.60 -15.85
N PRO A 14 8.24 4.48 -14.85
CA PRO A 14 7.60 4.29 -13.55
C PRO A 14 6.06 4.32 -13.65
N VAL A 15 5.39 3.55 -12.79
CA VAL A 15 3.93 3.53 -12.65
C VAL A 15 3.48 4.72 -11.81
N CYS A 16 2.99 5.77 -12.44
CA CYS A 16 2.44 6.94 -11.74
C CYS A 16 0.94 6.75 -11.47
N CYS A 17 0.54 6.68 -10.20
CA CYS A 17 -0.87 6.60 -9.78
C CYS A 17 -1.51 7.96 -9.48
N THR A 18 -0.84 9.07 -9.82
CA THR A 18 -1.40 10.42 -9.62
C THR A 18 -2.51 10.69 -10.63
N VAL A 19 -3.66 11.17 -10.14
CA VAL A 19 -4.76 11.64 -10.99
C VAL A 19 -4.29 12.82 -11.84
N PRO A 20 -4.48 12.80 -13.17
CA PRO A 20 -4.11 13.91 -14.03
C PRO A 20 -4.76 15.23 -13.59
N ALA A 21 -4.05 16.34 -13.71
CA ALA A 21 -4.53 17.65 -13.27
C ALA A 21 -5.88 18.06 -13.92
N ALA A 22 -6.15 17.60 -15.15
CA ALA A 22 -7.40 17.84 -15.84
C ALA A 22 -8.61 17.10 -15.21
N GLU A 23 -8.37 16.00 -14.50
CA GLU A 23 -9.40 15.14 -13.89
C GLU A 23 -9.51 15.34 -12.37
N ALA A 24 -8.57 16.09 -11.76
CA ALA A 24 -8.46 16.23 -10.31
C ALA A 24 -9.73 16.78 -9.64
N ALA A 25 -10.42 17.73 -10.28
CA ALA A 25 -11.66 18.31 -9.75
C ALA A 25 -12.80 17.28 -9.71
N ASP A 26 -13.01 16.57 -10.81
CA ASP A 26 -14.06 15.54 -10.93
C ASP A 26 -13.77 14.36 -10.00
N PHE A 27 -12.52 13.90 -9.95
CA PHE A 27 -12.08 12.86 -9.03
C PHE A 27 -12.33 13.24 -7.57
N SER A 28 -11.98 14.48 -7.18
CA SER A 28 -12.19 14.98 -5.83
C SER A 28 -13.67 15.04 -5.47
N ALA A 29 -14.53 15.48 -6.40
CA ALA A 29 -15.98 15.54 -6.20
C ALA A 29 -16.58 14.15 -6.03
N GLN A 30 -16.14 13.16 -6.81
CA GLN A 30 -16.58 11.77 -6.67
C GLN A 30 -16.12 11.16 -5.34
N ALA A 31 -14.87 11.40 -4.96
CA ALA A 31 -14.28 10.82 -3.76
C ALA A 31 -14.97 11.28 -2.46
N GLN A 32 -15.56 12.49 -2.44
CA GLN A 32 -16.34 13.00 -1.30
C GLN A 32 -17.56 12.12 -0.95
N GLY A 33 -18.11 11.38 -1.92
CA GLY A 33 -19.26 10.49 -1.71
C GLY A 33 -18.89 9.09 -1.25
N LEU A 34 -17.60 8.74 -1.18
CA LEU A 34 -17.14 7.40 -0.84
C LEU A 34 -17.04 7.21 0.68
N PRO A 35 -17.17 5.95 1.17
CA PRO A 35 -16.77 5.62 2.53
C PRO A 35 -15.32 6.04 2.76
N GLN A 36 -15.05 6.68 3.89
CA GLN A 36 -13.72 7.18 4.23
C GLN A 36 -12.98 6.19 5.12
N VAL A 37 -11.74 5.88 4.74
CA VAL A 37 -10.83 5.02 5.50
C VAL A 37 -9.58 5.83 5.85
N PRO A 38 -9.32 6.10 7.14
CA PRO A 38 -8.14 6.86 7.54
C PRO A 38 -6.87 6.02 7.34
N VAL A 39 -5.81 6.65 6.84
CA VAL A 39 -4.45 6.09 6.83
C VAL A 39 -3.60 6.78 7.88
N SER A 40 -2.65 6.04 8.46
CA SER A 40 -1.70 6.60 9.41
C SER A 40 -0.74 7.60 8.73
N SER A 41 -0.06 8.44 9.51
CA SER A 41 1.00 9.31 8.97
C SER A 41 2.12 8.52 8.29
N ALA A 42 2.40 7.30 8.78
CA ALA A 42 3.40 6.42 8.19
C ALA A 42 2.92 5.91 6.82
N ASP A 43 1.67 5.43 6.76
CA ASP A 43 1.08 4.87 5.55
C ASP A 43 0.77 5.93 4.49
N LEU A 44 0.55 7.18 4.90
CA LEU A 44 0.39 8.29 3.98
C LEU A 44 1.61 8.46 3.06
N SER A 45 2.82 8.19 3.57
CA SER A 45 4.01 8.21 2.74
C SER A 45 3.92 7.15 1.64
N THR A 46 3.46 5.94 1.96
CA THR A 46 3.22 4.85 0.99
C THR A 46 2.22 5.26 -0.08
N VAL A 47 1.12 5.94 0.28
CA VAL A 47 0.15 6.49 -0.68
C VAL A 47 0.84 7.43 -1.68
N TYR A 48 1.68 8.35 -1.21
CA TYR A 48 2.41 9.27 -2.09
C TYR A 48 3.48 8.57 -2.94
N ARG A 49 4.08 7.48 -2.45
CA ARG A 49 5.05 6.67 -3.22
C ARG A 49 4.39 5.83 -4.32
N PHE A 50 3.10 5.49 -4.20
CA PHE A 50 2.31 5.00 -5.34
C PHE A 50 2.05 6.14 -6.33
N GLY A 51 1.72 7.33 -5.82
CA GLY A 51 1.45 8.51 -6.64
C GLY A 51 2.61 8.89 -7.58
N ASP A 52 3.85 8.85 -7.10
CA ASP A 52 5.03 9.25 -7.89
C ASP A 52 5.78 8.10 -8.60
N GLY A 53 5.29 6.87 -8.44
CA GLY A 53 5.86 5.67 -9.06
C GLY A 53 7.13 5.12 -8.42
N THR A 54 7.53 5.60 -7.24
CA THR A 54 8.61 4.98 -6.45
C THR A 54 8.35 3.49 -6.18
N LEU A 55 7.08 3.09 -6.03
CA LEU A 55 6.68 1.70 -5.75
C LEU A 55 6.44 0.85 -7.01
N SER A 56 6.89 1.29 -8.17
CA SER A 56 6.82 0.49 -9.41
C SER A 56 7.36 -0.93 -9.19
N PRO A 57 6.67 -1.97 -9.68
CA PRO A 57 5.53 -1.96 -10.60
C PRO A 57 4.15 -1.93 -9.93
N LEU A 58 4.07 -1.71 -8.62
CA LEU A 58 2.81 -1.79 -7.89
C LEU A 58 1.90 -0.60 -8.23
N THR A 59 0.60 -0.88 -8.35
CA THR A 59 -0.47 0.11 -8.58
C THR A 59 -1.33 0.37 -7.34
N GLY A 60 -1.02 -0.30 -6.22
CA GLY A 60 -1.77 -0.22 -4.98
C GLY A 60 -1.24 -1.17 -3.91
N PRO A 61 -1.89 -1.21 -2.73
CA PRO A 61 -1.56 -2.15 -1.66
C PRO A 61 -1.79 -3.61 -2.10
N MET A 62 -1.04 -4.51 -1.49
CA MET A 62 -1.06 -5.95 -1.75
C MET A 62 -2.32 -6.60 -1.15
N ASN A 63 -2.88 -7.56 -1.88
CA ASN A 63 -3.85 -8.50 -1.30
C ASN A 63 -3.17 -9.52 -0.37
N SER A 64 -3.93 -10.41 0.28
CA SER A 64 -3.37 -11.38 1.23
C SER A 64 -2.35 -12.34 0.61
N GLU A 65 -2.58 -12.80 -0.63
CA GLU A 65 -1.67 -13.70 -1.34
C GLU A 65 -0.33 -13.02 -1.65
N GLU A 66 -0.37 -11.81 -2.20
CA GLU A 66 0.81 -11.01 -2.53
C GLU A 66 1.59 -10.61 -1.27
N TYR A 67 0.87 -10.20 -0.22
CA TYR A 67 1.44 -9.84 1.06
C TYR A 67 2.20 -11.02 1.68
N GLN A 68 1.56 -12.20 1.71
CA GLN A 68 2.15 -13.41 2.26
C GLN A 68 3.33 -13.89 1.40
N ARG A 69 3.25 -13.80 0.07
CA ARG A 69 4.37 -14.11 -0.82
C ARG A 69 5.59 -13.23 -0.55
N VAL A 70 5.39 -11.94 -0.32
CA VAL A 70 6.50 -11.05 0.03
C VAL A 70 7.12 -11.43 1.37
N LEU A 71 6.29 -11.80 2.36
CA LEU A 71 6.79 -12.29 3.65
C LEU A 71 7.62 -13.57 3.52
N ASP A 72 7.15 -14.54 2.73
CA ASP A 72 7.75 -15.87 2.64
C ASP A 72 8.90 -15.96 1.65
N GLU A 73 8.76 -15.31 0.51
CA GLU A 73 9.66 -15.45 -0.65
C GLU A 73 10.42 -14.18 -0.99
N GLN A 74 10.07 -13.03 -0.39
CA GLN A 74 10.70 -11.74 -0.66
C GLN A 74 10.62 -11.34 -2.15
N VAL A 75 9.49 -11.65 -2.78
CA VAL A 75 9.22 -11.31 -4.18
C VAL A 75 7.78 -10.88 -4.41
N ILE A 76 7.59 -10.06 -5.43
CA ILE A 76 6.31 -9.85 -6.11
C ILE A 76 6.32 -10.55 -7.47
N VAL A 77 5.14 -10.83 -8.02
CA VAL A 77 5.00 -11.34 -9.39
C VAL A 77 4.40 -10.24 -10.26
N HIS A 78 5.10 -9.88 -11.33
CA HIS A 78 4.63 -8.91 -12.32
C HIS A 78 4.85 -9.48 -13.71
N HIS A 79 3.82 -9.47 -14.57
CA HIS A 79 3.85 -10.08 -15.91
C HIS A 79 4.43 -11.51 -15.94
N GLY A 80 4.05 -12.34 -14.95
CA GLY A 80 4.50 -13.72 -14.83
C GLY A 80 5.97 -13.92 -14.40
N LYS A 81 6.69 -12.85 -14.05
CA LYS A 81 8.07 -12.90 -13.55
C LYS A 81 8.15 -12.48 -12.09
N LYS A 82 9.09 -13.09 -11.34
CA LYS A 82 9.37 -12.72 -9.95
C LYS A 82 10.35 -11.54 -9.89
N TYR A 83 10.06 -10.58 -9.04
CA TYR A 83 10.92 -9.42 -8.78
C TYR A 83 11.14 -9.26 -7.28
N ALA A 84 12.36 -8.91 -6.88
CA ALA A 84 12.74 -8.79 -5.47
C ALA A 84 11.94 -7.70 -4.75
N TRP A 85 11.30 -8.05 -3.64
CA TRP A 85 10.52 -7.14 -2.82
C TRP A 85 10.43 -7.69 -1.39
N THR A 86 10.99 -7.00 -0.41
CA THR A 86 11.25 -7.59 0.91
C THR A 86 10.32 -7.13 2.03
N ILE A 87 9.51 -6.10 1.79
CA ILE A 87 8.61 -5.50 2.78
C ILE A 87 7.21 -5.41 2.17
N PRO A 88 6.21 -6.13 2.71
CA PRO A 88 4.89 -6.12 2.12
C PRO A 88 4.17 -4.81 2.46
N LEU A 89 3.29 -4.36 1.56
CA LEU A 89 2.58 -3.09 1.67
C LEU A 89 1.08 -3.33 1.70
N SER A 90 0.43 -2.93 2.79
CA SER A 90 -1.03 -2.87 2.91
C SER A 90 -1.38 -1.68 3.81
N PHE A 91 -2.67 -1.37 3.98
CA PHE A 91 -3.13 -0.27 4.84
C PHE A 91 -3.85 -0.83 6.06
N PRO A 92 -3.18 -0.91 7.22
CA PRO A 92 -3.78 -1.43 8.43
C PRO A 92 -4.98 -0.59 8.87
N VAL A 93 -6.04 -1.27 9.29
CA VAL A 93 -7.23 -0.65 9.89
C VAL A 93 -7.64 -1.41 11.15
N THR A 94 -8.41 -0.76 12.02
CA THR A 94 -8.96 -1.44 13.20
C THR A 94 -9.96 -2.54 12.78
N SER A 95 -10.14 -3.56 13.63
CA SER A 95 -11.13 -4.61 13.38
C SER A 95 -12.58 -4.08 13.30
N ALA A 96 -12.86 -2.91 13.88
CA ALA A 96 -14.16 -2.26 13.75
C ALA A 96 -14.37 -1.72 12.33
N VAL A 97 -13.36 -1.04 11.78
CA VAL A 97 -13.37 -0.55 10.39
C VAL A 97 -13.36 -1.71 9.40
N ALA A 98 -12.50 -2.72 9.59
CA ALA A 98 -12.43 -3.88 8.69
C ALA A 98 -13.80 -4.57 8.50
N LYS A 99 -14.65 -4.64 9.54
CA LYS A 99 -15.98 -5.24 9.46
C LYS A 99 -16.99 -4.43 8.63
N THR A 100 -16.74 -3.15 8.42
CA THR A 100 -17.58 -2.31 7.55
C THR A 100 -17.17 -2.38 6.10
N LEU A 101 -15.96 -2.88 5.83
CA LEU A 101 -15.38 -2.93 4.49
C LEU A 101 -15.73 -4.22 3.74
N LYS A 102 -15.74 -4.14 2.42
CA LYS A 102 -16.08 -5.24 1.51
C LYS A 102 -15.19 -5.23 0.29
N GLU A 103 -14.79 -6.43 -0.15
CA GLU A 103 -14.15 -6.62 -1.45
C GLU A 103 -15.01 -6.06 -2.59
N GLY A 104 -14.35 -5.45 -3.57
CA GLY A 104 -14.94 -4.81 -4.74
C GLY A 104 -15.43 -3.38 -4.51
N GLU A 105 -15.55 -2.91 -3.27
CA GLU A 105 -15.99 -1.54 -2.99
C GLU A 105 -14.85 -0.53 -3.18
N THR A 106 -15.20 0.71 -3.51
CA THR A 106 -14.24 1.82 -3.60
C THR A 106 -14.38 2.72 -2.39
N VAL A 107 -13.26 3.02 -1.74
CA VAL A 107 -13.18 3.91 -0.57
C VAL A 107 -12.30 5.13 -0.87
N ALA A 108 -12.51 6.21 -0.12
CA ALA A 108 -11.59 7.35 -0.08
C ALA A 108 -10.60 7.17 1.08
N LEU A 109 -9.30 7.27 0.79
CA LEU A 109 -8.27 7.27 1.82
C LEU A 109 -8.10 8.69 2.35
N THR A 110 -8.14 8.86 3.68
CA THR A 110 -7.98 10.17 4.33
C THR A 110 -6.69 10.24 5.14
N ASN A 111 -6.01 11.38 5.08
CA ASN A 111 -4.85 11.66 5.92
C ASN A 111 -5.27 11.99 7.37
N PRO A 112 -4.32 12.10 8.32
CA PRO A 112 -4.62 12.48 9.70
C PRO A 112 -5.26 13.87 9.89
N SER A 113 -5.16 14.76 8.89
CA SER A 113 -5.84 16.07 8.89
C SER A 113 -7.29 15.99 8.41
N GLY A 114 -7.73 14.83 7.89
CA GLY A 114 -9.06 14.59 7.34
C GLY A 114 -9.19 14.85 5.83
N ASP A 115 -8.10 15.19 5.14
CA ASP A 115 -8.14 15.42 3.70
C ASP A 115 -8.15 14.09 2.94
N ILE A 116 -8.94 14.00 1.86
CA ILE A 116 -8.91 12.88 0.93
C ILE A 116 -7.61 12.95 0.11
N VAL A 117 -6.84 11.87 0.11
CA VAL A 117 -5.53 11.80 -0.56
C VAL A 117 -5.48 10.79 -1.71
N ALA A 118 -6.39 9.82 -1.74
CA ALA A 118 -6.51 8.83 -2.80
C ALA A 118 -7.89 8.16 -2.75
N THR A 119 -8.23 7.40 -3.80
CA THR A 119 -9.27 6.37 -3.73
C THR A 119 -8.65 5.00 -3.89
N LEU A 120 -9.28 3.99 -3.30
CA LEU A 120 -8.83 2.61 -3.34
C LEU A 120 -10.02 1.70 -3.62
N GLN A 121 -9.93 0.90 -4.68
CA GLN A 121 -10.81 -0.26 -4.82
C GLN A 121 -10.24 -1.39 -3.98
N ILE A 122 -11.06 -1.92 -3.07
CA ILE A 122 -10.65 -2.95 -2.12
C ILE A 122 -10.64 -4.29 -2.84
N ASN A 123 -9.46 -4.92 -2.92
CA ASN A 123 -9.32 -6.27 -3.46
C ASN A 123 -9.49 -7.34 -2.38
N ASP A 124 -9.07 -7.05 -1.14
CA ASP A 124 -9.02 -8.01 -0.05
C ASP A 124 -9.01 -7.26 1.31
N VAL A 125 -9.59 -7.87 2.34
CA VAL A 125 -9.55 -7.41 3.73
C VAL A 125 -9.21 -8.61 4.63
N PHE A 126 -7.99 -8.66 5.15
CA PHE A 126 -7.44 -9.85 5.80
C PHE A 126 -6.83 -9.55 7.19
N PRO A 127 -6.75 -10.55 8.09
CA PRO A 127 -6.13 -10.39 9.40
C PRO A 127 -4.61 -10.21 9.27
N TRP A 128 -4.07 -9.28 10.06
CA TRP A 128 -2.62 -9.02 10.08
C TRP A 128 -1.95 -9.73 11.28
N ASP A 129 -1.19 -10.80 11.01
CA ASP A 129 -0.32 -11.41 12.00
C ASP A 129 0.94 -10.55 12.20
N LYS A 130 0.83 -9.59 13.13
CA LYS A 130 1.91 -8.69 13.50
C LYS A 130 3.16 -9.46 13.96
N CYS A 131 3.01 -10.60 14.64
CA CYS A 131 4.17 -11.36 15.13
C CYS A 131 4.93 -12.06 14.00
N ASP A 132 4.22 -12.61 13.01
CA ASP A 132 4.83 -13.18 11.82
C ASP A 132 5.55 -12.11 10.99
N TYR A 133 4.90 -10.95 10.79
CA TYR A 133 5.52 -9.81 10.13
C TYR A 133 6.85 -9.40 10.78
N LEU A 134 6.88 -9.24 12.11
CA LEU A 134 8.11 -8.85 12.80
C LEU A 134 9.25 -9.85 12.57
N LYS A 135 8.95 -11.15 12.68
CA LYS A 135 9.94 -12.21 12.47
C LYS A 135 10.45 -12.25 11.04
N LYS A 136 9.60 -12.03 10.04
CA LYS A 136 9.98 -12.14 8.63
C LYS A 136 10.64 -10.87 8.08
N VAL A 137 10.15 -9.69 8.47
CA VAL A 137 10.69 -8.40 8.02
C VAL A 137 11.90 -7.98 8.84
N TYR A 138 11.81 -7.98 10.17
CA TYR A 138 12.92 -7.54 11.05
C TYR A 138 13.85 -8.68 11.47
N ARG A 139 13.56 -9.93 11.07
CA ARG A 139 14.37 -11.13 11.37
C ARG A 139 14.52 -11.39 12.87
N THR A 140 13.57 -10.91 13.68
CA THR A 140 13.57 -11.05 15.13
C THR A 140 12.16 -10.91 15.69
N GLY A 141 11.89 -11.53 16.84
CA GLY A 141 10.65 -11.32 17.61
C GLY A 141 10.76 -10.18 18.62
N ARG A 142 11.86 -9.43 18.61
CA ARG A 142 12.08 -8.30 19.51
C ARG A 142 11.12 -7.15 19.22
N ILE A 143 10.57 -6.59 20.29
CA ILE A 143 9.57 -5.50 20.23
C ILE A 143 10.13 -4.14 20.65
N ASP A 144 11.41 -4.07 21.01
CA ASP A 144 12.10 -2.84 21.40
C ASP A 144 12.70 -2.05 20.23
N HIS A 145 12.49 -2.52 18.99
CA HIS A 145 12.86 -1.80 17.77
C HIS A 145 11.77 -0.78 17.39
N PRO A 146 12.11 0.45 16.94
CA PRO A 146 11.11 1.45 16.54
C PRO A 146 10.13 0.94 15.47
N GLY A 147 10.61 0.10 14.55
CA GLY A 147 9.76 -0.56 13.56
C GLY A 147 8.75 -1.53 14.15
N ALA A 148 9.13 -2.23 15.23
CA ALA A 148 8.20 -3.11 15.94
C ALA A 148 7.13 -2.31 16.68
N ASP A 149 7.51 -1.17 17.27
CA ASP A 149 6.58 -0.24 17.90
C ASP A 149 5.53 0.29 16.92
N MET A 150 5.95 0.70 15.71
CA MET A 150 5.03 1.12 14.64
C MET A 150 4.06 0.01 14.26
N VAL A 151 4.56 -1.23 14.11
CA VAL A 151 3.71 -2.39 13.78
C VAL A 151 2.70 -2.68 14.89
N LEU A 152 3.11 -2.64 16.15
CA LEU A 152 2.25 -3.06 17.27
C LEU A 152 1.22 -2.00 17.67
N LYS A 153 1.62 -0.72 17.66
CA LYS A 153 0.81 0.40 18.15
C LYS A 153 0.04 1.12 17.04
N GLY A 154 0.55 1.06 15.81
CA GLY A 154 -0.12 1.53 14.60
C GLY A 154 -1.31 0.68 14.21
#